data_AF-A0A6N9JHL2-F1
#
_entry.id   AF-A0A6N9JHL2-F1
#
_cell.length_a   1.000
_cell.length_b   1.000
_cell.length_c   1.000
_cell.angle_alpha   90.00
_cell.angle_beta   90.00
_cell.angle_gamma   90.00
#
_symmetry.space_group_name_H-M   'P 1'
#
loop_
_entity.id
_entity.type
_entity.pdbx_description
1 polymer ?
#
loop_
_entity_poly.entity_id
_entity_poly.type
_entity_poly.pdbx_seq_one_letter_code
_entity_poly.pdbx_strand_id
1 'polypeptide(L)'
;MDTEEDTPRPNDLQDGTMAEVNALRDLLSQIGDPDAAHDAGVIDDDEYAERKARKLAYTAALAAYDSGETLDVSALIDQMRERASQPTQTEQNTANIDYLLMTVGGDQ
;
A
#
# COMPACT_ATOMS: atom_id res chain seq x y z
N MET A 1 1.91 -41.23 -37.60
CA MET A 1 3.07 -40.37 -37.38
C MET A 1 2.68 -39.00 -37.89
N ASP A 2 2.43 -37.96 -37.10
CA ASP A 2 2.32 -37.75 -35.66
C ASP A 2 1.44 -36.50 -35.57
N THR A 3 0.26 -36.62 -34.98
CA THR A 3 -0.53 -35.43 -34.63
C THR A 3 0.16 -34.85 -33.41
N GLU A 4 1.05 -33.88 -33.64
CA GLU A 4 1.59 -33.03 -32.59
C GLU A 4 0.39 -32.26 -32.00
N GLU A 5 -0.15 -32.85 -30.93
CA GLU A 5 -1.10 -32.25 -30.04
C GLU A 5 -0.37 -31.05 -29.41
N ASP A 6 -0.57 -29.88 -30.01
CA ASP A 6 -0.22 -28.55 -29.48
C ASP A 6 -1.01 -28.34 -28.19
N THR A 7 -0.59 -29.06 -27.16
CA THR A 7 -1.07 -28.94 -25.80
C THR A 7 -0.32 -27.76 -25.20
N PRO A 8 -1.02 -26.66 -24.83
CA PRO A 8 -0.38 -25.57 -24.13
C PRO A 8 0.30 -26.14 -22.90
N ARG A 9 1.62 -25.93 -22.78
CA ARG A 9 2.36 -26.44 -21.62
C ARG A 9 1.78 -25.76 -20.38
N PRO A 10 1.52 -26.48 -19.28
CA PRO A 10 0.95 -25.92 -18.06
C PRO A 10 1.84 -24.83 -17.38
N ASN A 11 2.99 -24.48 -17.96
CA ASN A 11 3.96 -23.52 -17.45
C ASN A 11 3.78 -22.09 -17.98
N ASP A 12 3.14 -21.89 -19.14
CA ASP A 12 3.02 -20.55 -19.74
C ASP A 12 2.13 -19.61 -18.90
N LEU A 13 1.15 -20.17 -18.19
CA LEU A 13 0.33 -19.43 -17.20
C LEU A 13 1.14 -19.05 -15.94
N GLN A 14 2.11 -19.87 -15.54
CA GLN A 14 2.95 -19.59 -14.36
C GLN A 14 3.96 -18.48 -14.63
N ASP A 15 4.52 -18.40 -15.85
CA ASP A 15 5.48 -17.36 -16.24
C ASP A 15 4.84 -15.96 -16.26
N GLY A 16 3.59 -15.83 -16.72
CA GLY A 16 2.85 -14.56 -16.69
C GLY A 16 2.62 -14.04 -15.27
N THR A 17 2.18 -14.92 -14.35
CA THR A 17 1.97 -14.57 -12.94
C THR A 17 3.28 -14.23 -12.21
N MET A 18 4.38 -14.92 -12.52
CA MET A 18 5.69 -14.61 -11.94
C MET A 18 6.22 -13.23 -12.35
N ALA A 19 5.95 -12.77 -13.57
CA ALA A 19 6.32 -11.43 -14.03
C ALA A 19 5.58 -10.33 -13.24
N GLU A 20 4.28 -10.50 -13.01
CA GLU A 20 3.48 -9.55 -12.21
C GLU A 20 3.91 -9.53 -10.74
N VAL A 21 4.18 -10.70 -10.17
CA VAL A 21 4.70 -10.83 -8.80
C VAL A 21 6.06 -10.15 -8.65
N ASN A 22 6.98 -10.30 -9.61
CA ASN A 22 8.27 -9.61 -9.58
C ASN A 22 8.09 -8.10 -9.70
N ALA A 23 7.23 -7.62 -10.60
CA ALA A 23 6.95 -6.19 -10.73
C ALA A 23 6.38 -5.59 -9.43
N LEU A 24 5.46 -6.28 -8.75
CA LEU A 24 4.93 -5.84 -7.45
C LEU A 24 6.00 -5.80 -6.36
N ARG A 25 6.93 -6.77 -6.34
CA ARG A 25 8.06 -6.77 -5.39
C ARG A 25 9.02 -5.62 -5.65
N ASP A 26 9.30 -5.30 -6.91
CA ASP A 26 10.15 -4.16 -7.28
C ASP A 26 9.48 -2.84 -6.87
N LEU A 27 8.16 -2.70 -7.05
CA LEU A 27 7.39 -1.54 -6.59
C LEU A 27 7.41 -1.41 -5.06
N LEU A 28 7.26 -2.51 -4.32
CA LEU A 28 7.40 -2.52 -2.86
C LEU A 28 8.79 -2.08 -2.41
N SER A 29 9.83 -2.56 -3.09
CA SER A 29 11.21 -2.17 -2.79
C SER A 29 11.47 -0.70 -3.06
N GLN A 30 10.82 -0.10 -4.07
CA GLN A 30 10.91 1.33 -4.36
C GLN A 30 10.22 2.19 -3.29
N ILE A 31 9.12 1.72 -2.71
CA ILE A 31 8.45 2.44 -1.62
C ILE A 31 9.32 2.44 -0.35
N GLY A 32 10.00 1.32 -0.07
CA GLY A 32 10.84 1.17 1.10
C GLY A 32 10.04 1.13 2.41
N ASP A 33 10.52 1.86 3.42
CA ASP A 33 9.87 1.95 4.72
C ASP A 33 9.26 3.35 4.94
N PRO A 34 7.95 3.54 4.66
CA PRO A 34 7.30 4.82 4.84
C PRO A 34 7.21 5.22 6.31
N ASP A 35 7.11 4.27 7.25
CA ASP A 35 7.07 4.57 8.68
C ASP A 35 8.40 5.20 9.12
N ALA A 36 9.54 4.60 8.73
CA ALA A 36 10.85 5.15 9.04
C ALA A 36 11.11 6.51 8.38
N ALA A 37 10.62 6.73 7.15
CA ALA A 37 10.76 8.00 6.44
C ALA A 37 9.92 9.11 7.09
N HIS A 38 8.72 8.79 7.56
CA HIS A 38 7.84 9.71 8.26
C HIS A 38 8.37 10.06 9.65
N ASP A 39 8.83 9.06 10.42
CA ASP A 39 9.48 9.26 11.72
C ASP A 39 10.75 10.13 11.62
N ALA A 40 11.48 10.02 10.51
CA ALA A 40 12.65 10.85 10.24
C ALA A 40 12.31 12.27 9.75
N GLY A 41 11.02 12.57 9.52
CA GLY A 41 10.55 13.84 8.96
C GLY A 41 10.98 14.07 7.51
N VAL A 42 11.26 13.00 6.76
CA VAL A 42 11.70 13.06 5.36
C VAL A 42 10.52 13.20 4.40
N ILE A 43 9.34 12.71 4.81
CA ILE A 43 8.10 12.76 4.04
C ILE A 43 6.97 13.34 4.90
N ASP A 44 6.05 14.04 4.23
CA ASP A 44 4.89 14.67 4.86
C ASP A 44 3.80 13.63 5.17
N ASP A 45 2.80 13.98 5.98
CA ASP A 45 1.69 13.09 6.35
C ASP A 45 0.91 12.56 5.12
N ASP A 46 0.69 13.43 4.13
CA ASP A 46 0.03 13.07 2.86
C ASP A 46 0.85 12.05 2.06
N GLU A 47 2.18 12.23 2.02
CA GLU A 47 3.08 11.33 1.31
C GLU A 47 3.25 10.00 2.06
N TYR A 48 3.28 10.04 3.40
CA TYR A 48 3.23 8.87 4.24
C TYR A 48 1.96 8.05 3.98
N ALA A 49 0.79 8.68 3.96
CA ALA A 49 -0.48 8.03 3.71
C ALA A 49 -0.50 7.33 2.33
N GLU A 50 -0.02 8.01 1.29
CA GLU A 50 0.06 7.46 -0.06
C GLU A 50 1.03 6.27 -0.14
N ARG A 51 2.26 6.42 0.39
CA ARG A 51 3.27 5.37 0.36
C ARG A 51 2.84 4.15 1.18
N LYS A 52 2.22 4.37 2.34
CA LYS A 52 1.68 3.30 3.19
C LYS A 52 0.52 2.57 2.50
N ALA A 53 -0.39 3.30 1.86
CA ALA A 53 -1.51 2.72 1.12
C ALA A 53 -1.02 1.82 -0.02
N ARG A 54 -0.07 2.31 -0.84
CA ARG A 54 0.54 1.53 -1.92
C ARG A 54 1.26 0.28 -1.40
N LYS A 55 2.03 0.42 -0.31
CA LYS A 55 2.74 -0.72 0.30
C LYS A 55 1.77 -1.81 0.76
N LEU A 56 0.69 -1.42 1.44
CA LEU A 56 -0.36 -2.36 1.87
C LEU A 56 -1.05 -3.03 0.68
N ALA A 57 -1.39 -2.23 -0.35
CA ALA A 57 -2.06 -2.74 -1.54
C ALA A 57 -1.21 -3.74 -2.32
N TYR A 58 0.06 -3.44 -2.57
CA TYR A 58 0.96 -4.35 -3.28
C TYR A 58 1.25 -5.62 -2.47
N THR A 59 1.36 -5.52 -1.15
CA THR A 59 1.54 -6.70 -0.28
C THR A 59 0.30 -7.60 -0.32
N ALA A 60 -0.91 -7.02 -0.26
CA ALA A 60 -2.15 -7.77 -0.35
C ALA A 60 -2.36 -8.39 -1.75
N ALA A 61 -2.01 -7.66 -2.82
CA ALA A 61 -2.02 -8.18 -4.17
C ALA A 61 -1.11 -9.40 -4.30
N LEU A 62 0.13 -9.32 -3.79
CA LEU A 62 1.07 -10.45 -3.78
C LEU A 62 0.51 -11.68 -3.06
N ALA A 63 -0.14 -11.48 -1.91
CA ALA A 63 -0.76 -12.59 -1.16
C ALA A 63 -1.94 -13.22 -1.92
N ALA A 64 -2.70 -12.42 -2.66
CA ALA A 64 -3.78 -12.94 -3.51
C ALA A 64 -3.22 -13.71 -4.70
N TYR A 65 -2.17 -13.20 -5.36
CA TYR A 65 -1.48 -13.94 -6.42
C TYR A 65 -0.93 -15.28 -5.94
N ASP A 66 -0.38 -15.36 -4.72
CA ASP A 66 0.07 -16.61 -4.10
C ASP A 66 -1.09 -17.59 -3.85
N SER A 67 -2.29 -17.06 -3.60
CA SER A 67 -3.54 -17.83 -3.43
C SER A 67 -4.25 -18.17 -4.76
N GLY A 68 -3.74 -17.68 -5.89
CA GLY A 68 -4.35 -17.84 -7.21
C GLY A 68 -5.51 -16.88 -7.52
N GLU A 69 -5.69 -15.83 -6.71
CA GLU A 69 -6.69 -14.78 -6.90
C GLU A 69 -6.05 -13.52 -7.51
N THR A 70 -6.70 -12.93 -8.50
CA THR A 70 -6.31 -11.63 -9.06
C THR A 70 -7.13 -10.51 -8.41
N LEU A 71 -6.48 -9.70 -7.58
CA LEU A 71 -7.08 -8.51 -7.00
C LEU A 71 -6.81 -7.29 -7.88
N ASP A 72 -7.80 -6.40 -7.99
CA ASP A 72 -7.60 -5.08 -8.57
C ASP A 72 -6.76 -4.23 -7.62
N VAL A 73 -5.47 -4.16 -7.91
CA VAL A 73 -4.48 -3.41 -7.14
C VAL A 73 -4.85 -1.93 -7.06
N SER A 74 -5.43 -1.35 -8.11
CA SER A 74 -5.79 0.09 -8.12
C SER A 74 -6.94 0.35 -7.16
N ALA A 75 -7.97 -0.49 -7.21
CA ALA A 75 -9.10 -0.41 -6.27
C ALA A 75 -8.64 -0.60 -4.81
N LEU A 76 -7.65 -1.47 -4.58
CA LEU A 76 -7.08 -1.69 -3.25
C LEU A 76 -6.28 -0.47 -2.77
N ILE A 77 -5.52 0.18 -3.65
CA ILE A 77 -4.78 1.41 -3.33
C ILE A 77 -5.75 2.50 -2.88
N ASP A 78 -6.83 2.75 -3.64
CA ASP A 78 -7.82 3.78 -3.28
C ASP A 78 -8.45 3.51 -1.91
N GLN A 79 -8.80 2.25 -1.64
CA GLN A 79 -9.38 1.87 -0.34
C GLN A 79 -8.38 2.04 0.81
N MET A 80 -7.11 1.70 0.61
CA MET A 80 -6.07 1.88 1.61
C MET A 80 -5.72 3.35 1.80
N ARG A 81 -5.79 4.17 0.74
CA ARG A 81 -5.56 5.61 0.78
C ARG A 81 -6.62 6.34 1.59
N GLU A 82 -7.89 6.00 1.41
CA GLU A 82 -8.98 6.57 2.21
C GLU A 82 -8.82 6.24 3.71
N ARG A 83 -8.24 5.07 4.01
CA ARG A 83 -7.93 4.64 5.38
C ARG A 83 -6.70 5.31 5.95
N ALA A 84 -5.69 5.56 5.11
CA ALA A 84 -4.44 6.21 5.50
C ALA A 84 -4.57 7.75 5.58
N SER A 85 -5.51 8.33 4.83
CA SER A 85 -5.84 9.77 4.83
C SER A 85 -6.74 10.17 6.01
N GLN A 86 -7.26 9.21 6.79
CA GLN A 86 -7.94 9.53 8.03
C GLN A 86 -6.90 9.94 9.07
N PRO A 87 -7.07 11.10 9.74
CA PRO A 87 -6.12 11.54 10.75
C PRO A 87 -6.04 10.47 11.82
N THR A 88 -4.82 10.05 12.14
CA THR A 88 -4.59 9.04 13.16
C THR A 88 -5.16 9.53 14.49
N GLN A 89 -5.52 8.60 15.38
CA GLN A 89 -6.01 8.96 16.73
C GLN A 89 -5.03 9.93 17.43
N THR A 90 -3.73 9.81 17.15
CA THR A 90 -2.67 10.69 17.67
C THR A 90 -2.77 12.12 17.12
N GLU A 91 -2.94 12.30 15.81
CA GLU A 91 -3.08 13.64 15.20
C GLU A 91 -4.38 14.32 15.63
N GLN A 92 -5.48 13.58 15.71
CA GLN A 92 -6.74 14.09 16.26
C GLN A 92 -6.57 14.53 17.72
N ASN A 93 -5.82 13.76 18.51
CA ASN A 93 -5.54 14.10 19.90
C ASN A 93 -4.65 15.35 20.02
N THR A 94 -3.61 15.50 19.18
CA THR A 94 -2.76 16.71 19.15
C THR A 94 -3.57 17.94 18.75
N ALA A 95 -4.37 17.84 17.68
CA ALA A 95 -5.24 18.94 17.25
C ALA A 95 -6.27 19.33 18.33
N ASN A 96 -6.82 18.35 19.06
CA ASN A 96 -7.72 18.61 20.18
C ASN A 96 -7.00 19.27 21.37
N ILE A 97 -5.76 18.88 21.67
CA ILE A 97 -4.95 19.51 22.72
C ILE A 97 -4.63 20.97 22.37
N ASP A 98 -4.23 21.26 21.14
CA ASP A 98 -3.96 22.63 20.68
C ASP A 98 -5.20 23.52 20.74
N TYR A 99 -6.37 22.99 20.33
CA TYR A 99 -7.65 23.70 20.47
C TYR A 99 -7.96 24.01 21.94
N LEU A 100 -7.75 23.04 22.84
CA LEU A 100 -7.93 23.26 24.27
C LEU A 100 -6.98 24.36 24.76
N LEU A 101 -5.67 24.28 24.49
CA LEU A 101 -4.69 25.28 24.93
C LEU A 101 -4.98 26.70 24.41
N MET A 102 -5.47 26.85 23.18
CA MET A 102 -5.90 28.14 22.64
C MET A 102 -7.16 28.68 23.33
N THR A 103 -8.03 27.79 23.82
CA THR A 103 -9.31 28.17 24.46
C THR A 103 -9.15 28.42 25.98
N VAL A 104 -8.22 27.75 26.67
CA VAL A 104 -7.94 27.98 28.11
C VAL A 104 -6.81 28.98 28.37
N GLY A 105 -5.99 29.34 27.38
CA GLY A 105 -4.89 30.31 27.50
C GLY A 105 -5.30 31.79 27.40
N GLY A 106 -6.58 32.07 27.23
CA GLY A 106 -7.13 33.42 27.06
C GLY A 106 -7.96 33.91 28.24
N ASP A 107 -7.47 33.80 29.48
CA ASP A 107 -7.96 34.60 30.61
C ASP A 107 -6.78 34.82 31.58
N GLN A 108 -6.16 35.99 31.49
CA GLN A 108 -5.24 36.55 32.49
C GLN A 108 -5.93 37.69 33.23
#